data_AF-A0AAP5YEG8-F1
#
_entry.id   AF-A0AAP5YEG8-F1
#
_cell.length_a   1.000
_cell.length_b   1.000
_cell.length_c   1.000
_cell.angle_alpha   90.00
_cell.angle_beta   90.00
_cell.angle_gamma   90.00
#
_symmetry.space_group_name_H-M   'P 1'
#
loop_
_entity.id
_entity.type
_entity.pdbx_description
1 polymer ?
#
loop_
_entity_poly.entity_id
_entity_poly.type
_entity_poly.pdbx_seq_one_letter_code
_entity_poly.pdbx_strand_id
1 'polypeptide(L)'
;MKLKLIAVLLFTLITLPIASANAATSYTQTKYPIVLIHGLFGFDSLAGVDYFFGIPHSLTKDGATVYVAQVSATNSSEARGEQLLSQVETLLAATGASKVNLIGHSHGGPTARYVASVRPDLVASVTSIGGVNKGSKVADLVRGTVPEGSGTEQLAVKLAQGLTTL
;
A
#
# COMPACT_ATOMS: atom_id res chain seq x y z
N MET A 1 3.94 68.04 -4.06
CA MET A 1 4.45 66.69 -4.45
C MET A 1 4.44 65.64 -3.32
N LYS A 2 4.24 65.98 -2.04
CA LYS A 2 4.36 65.01 -0.93
C LYS A 2 3.09 64.21 -0.60
N LEU A 3 1.91 64.62 -1.07
CA LEU A 3 0.62 63.97 -0.72
C LEU A 3 0.23 62.78 -1.63
N LYS A 4 0.72 62.75 -2.89
CA LYS A 4 0.44 61.66 -3.84
C LYS A 4 1.27 60.39 -3.59
N LEU A 5 2.39 60.50 -2.88
CA LEU A 5 3.25 59.34 -2.56
C LEU A 5 2.68 58.47 -1.42
N ILE A 6 1.94 59.07 -0.48
CA ILE A 6 1.39 58.34 0.68
C ILE A 6 0.20 57.46 0.29
N ALA A 7 -0.62 57.90 -0.67
CA ALA A 7 -1.76 57.13 -1.16
C ALA A 7 -1.34 55.88 -1.97
N VAL A 8 -0.18 55.92 -2.65
CA VAL A 8 0.33 54.77 -3.41
C VAL A 8 0.96 53.71 -2.51
N LEU A 9 1.54 54.11 -1.36
CA LEU A 9 2.07 53.16 -0.38
C LEU A 9 0.98 52.44 0.43
N LEU A 10 -0.19 53.05 0.60
CA LEU A 10 -1.30 52.42 1.35
C LEU A 10 -2.10 51.41 0.51
N PHE A 11 -2.06 51.52 -0.82
CA PHE A 11 -2.83 50.65 -1.72
C PHE A 11 -2.11 49.34 -2.09
N THR A 12 -0.80 49.26 -1.89
CA THR A 12 0.00 48.05 -2.16
C THR A 12 0.09 47.07 -0.98
N LEU A 13 -0.56 47.36 0.16
CA LEU A 13 -0.49 46.52 1.36
C LEU A 13 -1.59 45.46 1.50
N ILE A 14 -2.54 45.34 0.57
CA ILE A 14 -3.76 44.51 0.76
C ILE A 14 -3.76 43.20 -0.03
N THR A 15 -2.76 42.90 -0.85
CA THR A 15 -2.70 41.61 -1.57
C THR A 15 -1.54 40.75 -1.08
N LEU A 16 -1.53 40.38 0.20
CA LEU A 16 -0.84 39.16 0.61
C LEU A 16 -1.75 38.00 0.24
N PRO A 17 -1.36 37.08 -0.67
CA PRO A 17 -2.10 35.86 -0.83
C PRO A 17 -2.03 35.15 0.53
N ILE A 18 -3.18 34.98 1.18
CA ILE A 18 -3.31 34.02 2.27
C ILE A 18 -3.10 32.67 1.60
N ALA A 19 -1.84 32.26 1.49
CA ALA A 19 -1.52 30.87 1.21
C ALA A 19 -2.21 30.11 2.35
N SER A 20 -3.30 29.42 2.01
CA SER A 20 -3.87 28.44 2.91
C SER A 20 -2.77 27.42 3.10
N ALA A 21 -2.05 27.54 4.21
CA ALA A 21 -1.19 26.49 4.67
C ALA A 21 -2.14 25.32 4.95
N ASN A 22 -2.30 24.43 3.98
CA ASN A 22 -2.68 23.06 4.26
C ASN A 22 -1.55 22.51 5.13
N ALA A 23 -1.56 22.85 6.41
CA ALA A 23 -0.60 22.36 7.37
C ALA A 23 -0.79 20.85 7.40
N ALA A 24 0.18 20.14 6.84
CA ALA A 24 0.29 18.69 7.02
C ALA A 24 0.21 18.47 8.54
N THR A 25 -0.83 17.76 8.97
CA THR A 25 -0.93 17.38 10.38
C THR A 25 0.05 16.24 10.64
N SER A 26 0.36 15.93 11.90
CA SER A 26 1.07 14.70 12.27
C SER A 26 0.11 13.56 12.61
N TYR A 27 -1.16 13.67 12.19
CA TYR A 27 -2.23 12.76 12.62
C TYR A 27 -1.95 11.29 12.25
N THR A 28 -1.34 11.04 11.10
CA THR A 28 -0.97 9.68 10.64
C THR A 28 0.51 9.38 10.85
N GLN A 29 1.29 10.27 11.47
CA GLN A 29 2.71 10.08 11.70
C GLN A 29 2.98 8.98 12.72
N THR A 30 3.25 7.77 12.22
CA THR A 30 3.61 6.61 13.04
C THR A 30 5.11 6.58 13.36
N LYS A 31 5.46 5.95 14.48
CA LYS A 31 6.88 5.69 14.85
C LYS A 31 7.61 4.84 13.80
N TYR A 32 6.89 3.91 13.16
CA TYR A 32 7.43 2.95 12.19
C TYR A 32 6.72 3.12 10.84
N PRO A 33 7.42 2.94 9.70
CA PRO A 33 6.80 3.04 8.38
C PRO A 33 5.61 2.09 8.20
N ILE A 34 4.64 2.51 7.41
CA ILE A 34 3.48 1.70 7.01
C ILE A 34 3.80 1.00 5.69
N VAL A 35 3.57 -0.31 5.62
CA VAL A 35 3.72 -1.11 4.40
C VAL A 35 2.35 -1.66 4.00
N LEU A 36 1.84 -1.21 2.85
CA LEU A 36 0.57 -1.65 2.28
C LEU A 36 0.79 -2.86 1.35
N ILE A 37 0.01 -3.92 1.55
CA ILE A 37 0.20 -5.21 0.88
C ILE A 37 -1.10 -5.61 0.19
N HIS A 38 -1.06 -5.67 -1.14
CA HIS A 38 -2.22 -5.99 -1.97
C HIS A 38 -2.63 -7.47 -1.90
N GLY A 39 -3.82 -7.79 -2.41
CA GLY A 39 -4.39 -9.13 -2.47
C GLY A 39 -4.03 -9.93 -3.74
N LEU A 40 -4.82 -10.97 -4.02
CA LEU A 40 -4.76 -11.75 -5.27
C LEU A 40 -5.15 -10.85 -6.45
N PHE A 41 -4.43 -10.96 -7.57
CA PHE A 41 -4.55 -10.06 -8.74
C PHE A 41 -4.32 -8.59 -8.40
N GLY A 42 -3.65 -8.29 -7.30
CA GLY A 42 -3.24 -6.91 -7.07
C GLY A 42 -2.24 -6.48 -8.15
N PHE A 43 -2.42 -5.26 -8.59
CA PHE A 43 -1.68 -4.56 -9.63
C PHE A 43 -1.20 -3.24 -9.04
N ASP A 44 -0.18 -2.64 -9.62
CA ASP A 44 0.30 -1.33 -9.15
C ASP A 44 -0.67 -0.25 -9.53
N SER A 45 -0.96 -0.20 -10.83
CA SER A 45 -1.94 0.68 -11.42
C SER A 45 -2.57 -0.06 -12.60
N LEU A 46 -3.90 -0.14 -12.62
CA LEU A 46 -4.63 -0.65 -13.77
C LEU A 46 -5.38 0.51 -14.41
N ALA A 47 -5.01 0.85 -15.66
CA ALA A 47 -5.56 1.99 -16.39
C ALA A 47 -5.50 3.33 -15.61
N GLY A 48 -4.43 3.56 -14.84
CA GLY A 48 -4.21 4.79 -14.06
C GLY A 48 -4.87 4.78 -12.67
N VAL A 49 -5.44 3.66 -12.23
CA VAL A 49 -6.04 3.49 -10.90
C VAL A 49 -5.16 2.59 -10.04
N ASP A 50 -4.62 3.16 -8.96
CA ASP A 50 -3.82 2.41 -7.99
C ASP A 50 -4.69 1.45 -7.17
N TYR A 51 -4.14 0.29 -6.79
CA TYR A 51 -4.84 -0.68 -5.94
C TYR A 51 -5.36 -0.07 -4.63
N PHE A 52 -4.51 0.71 -3.98
CA PHE A 52 -4.84 1.47 -2.78
C PHE A 52 -5.24 2.91 -3.16
N PHE A 53 -6.31 3.04 -3.94
CA PHE A 53 -6.70 4.31 -4.55
C PHE A 53 -6.82 5.46 -3.52
N GLY A 54 -5.94 6.46 -3.63
CA GLY A 54 -5.91 7.65 -2.76
C GLY A 54 -5.41 7.41 -1.32
N ILE A 55 -5.20 6.16 -0.89
CA ILE A 55 -4.81 5.82 0.48
C ILE A 55 -3.36 6.24 0.78
N PRO A 56 -2.33 5.90 -0.03
CA PRO A 56 -0.97 6.37 0.21
C PRO A 56 -0.89 7.89 0.31
N HIS A 57 -1.57 8.61 -0.60
CA HIS A 57 -1.61 10.06 -0.57
C HIS A 57 -2.26 10.61 0.70
N SER A 58 -3.42 10.08 1.10
CA SER A 58 -4.13 10.53 2.31
C SER A 58 -3.30 10.29 3.58
N LEU A 59 -2.62 9.14 3.67
CA LEU A 59 -1.74 8.83 4.80
C LEU A 59 -0.49 9.71 4.82
N THR A 60 0.20 9.86 3.69
CA THR A 60 1.44 10.67 3.60
C THR A 60 1.18 12.15 3.81
N LYS A 61 0.03 12.66 3.39
CA LYS A 61 -0.38 14.06 3.58
C LYS A 61 -0.41 14.48 5.07
N ASP A 62 -0.66 13.54 5.97
CA ASP A 62 -0.72 13.77 7.43
C ASP A 62 0.47 13.13 8.20
N GLY A 63 1.59 12.91 7.50
CA GLY A 63 2.89 12.64 8.11
C GLY A 63 3.33 11.18 8.17
N ALA A 64 2.53 10.23 7.68
CA ALA A 64 2.97 8.83 7.60
C ALA A 64 4.08 8.63 6.56
N THR A 65 5.07 7.79 6.88
CA THR A 65 5.93 7.19 5.86
C THR A 65 5.27 5.93 5.32
N VAL A 66 4.90 5.90 4.05
CA VAL A 66 4.12 4.82 3.44
C VAL A 66 4.88 4.18 2.28
N TYR A 67 4.88 2.85 2.25
CA TYR A 67 5.41 2.03 1.17
C TYR A 67 4.33 1.08 0.69
N VAL A 68 4.22 0.91 -0.63
CA VAL A 68 3.33 -0.07 -1.24
C VAL A 68 4.18 -1.23 -1.72
N ALA A 69 3.99 -2.41 -1.13
CA ALA A 69 4.79 -3.59 -1.42
C ALA A 69 4.41 -4.23 -2.74
N GLN A 70 5.43 -4.76 -3.42
CA GLN A 70 5.35 -5.41 -4.72
C GLN A 70 5.51 -6.91 -4.60
N VAL A 71 4.42 -7.65 -4.61
CA VAL A 71 4.47 -9.12 -4.49
C VAL A 71 3.72 -9.76 -5.64
N SER A 72 4.02 -11.02 -5.93
CA SER A 72 3.39 -11.74 -7.05
C SER A 72 1.86 -11.69 -6.96
N ALA A 73 1.22 -11.30 -8.07
CA ALA A 73 -0.22 -11.19 -8.19
C ALA A 73 -0.93 -12.55 -7.98
N THR A 74 -0.30 -13.65 -8.40
CA THR A 74 -0.75 -15.04 -8.19
C THR A 74 0.42 -15.89 -7.70
N ASN A 75 0.43 -16.29 -6.43
CA ASN A 75 1.39 -17.24 -5.85
C ASN A 75 0.93 -17.68 -4.44
N SER A 76 1.64 -18.59 -3.78
CA SER A 76 1.37 -18.97 -2.39
C SER A 76 1.66 -17.82 -1.41
N SER A 77 1.10 -17.90 -0.21
CA SER A 77 1.34 -16.89 0.84
C SER A 77 2.80 -16.87 1.30
N GLU A 78 3.47 -18.02 1.30
CA GLU A 78 4.88 -18.17 1.66
C GLU A 78 5.79 -17.50 0.63
N ALA A 79 5.59 -17.78 -0.67
CA ALA A 79 6.39 -17.19 -1.73
C ALA A 79 6.22 -15.65 -1.77
N ARG A 80 4.99 -15.16 -1.63
CA ARG A 80 4.72 -13.71 -1.50
C ARG A 80 5.31 -13.14 -0.21
N GLY A 81 5.29 -13.92 0.87
CA GLY A 81 5.84 -13.55 2.16
C GLY A 81 7.34 -13.33 2.12
N GLU A 82 8.09 -14.17 1.41
CA GLU A 82 9.53 -14.00 1.19
C GLU A 82 9.85 -12.75 0.34
N GLN A 83 9.06 -12.50 -0.71
CA GLN A 83 9.18 -11.26 -1.50
C GLN A 83 8.93 -10.02 -0.66
N LEU A 84 7.91 -10.07 0.21
CA LEU A 84 7.61 -8.99 1.15
C LEU A 84 8.73 -8.81 2.16
N LEU A 85 9.27 -9.91 2.72
CA LEU A 85 10.35 -9.86 3.70
C LEU A 85 11.58 -9.15 3.13
N SER A 86 12.01 -9.51 1.92
CA SER A 86 13.15 -8.87 1.25
C SER A 86 12.96 -7.35 1.08
N GLN A 87 11.74 -6.92 0.76
CA GLN A 87 11.40 -5.50 0.67
C GLN A 87 11.38 -4.81 2.02
N VAL A 88 10.87 -5.47 3.07
CA VAL A 88 10.90 -4.94 4.44
C VAL A 88 12.34 -4.75 4.91
N GLU A 89 13.24 -5.70 4.67
CA GLU A 89 14.65 -5.57 5.03
C GLU A 89 15.33 -4.41 4.29
N THR A 90 15.09 -4.29 2.99
CA THR A 90 15.59 -3.19 2.17
C THR A 90 15.07 -1.84 2.69
N LEU A 91 13.78 -1.78 3.03
CA LEU A 91 13.14 -0.59 3.58
C LEU A 91 13.76 -0.18 4.92
N LEU A 92 13.95 -1.13 5.84
CA LEU A 92 14.53 -0.86 7.15
C LEU A 92 15.99 -0.41 7.02
N ALA A 93 16.76 -1.02 6.12
CA ALA A 93 18.11 -0.59 5.80
C ALA A 93 18.17 0.84 5.22
N ALA A 94 17.22 1.20 4.34
CA ALA A 94 17.18 2.51 3.72
C ALA A 94 16.68 3.64 4.65
N THR A 95 15.77 3.32 5.57
CA THR A 95 15.14 4.31 6.46
C THR A 95 15.78 4.42 7.83
N GLY A 96 16.54 3.40 8.25
CA GLY A 96 17.07 3.28 9.62
C GLY A 96 16.00 2.94 10.66
N ALA A 97 14.75 2.67 10.25
CA ALA A 97 13.74 2.17 11.16
C ALA A 97 14.11 0.75 11.63
N SER A 98 13.68 0.37 12.83
CA SER A 98 13.90 -0.99 13.37
C SER A 98 12.73 -1.94 13.09
N LYS A 99 11.55 -1.40 12.77
CA LYS A 99 10.33 -2.18 12.51
C LYS A 99 9.43 -1.50 11.48
N VAL A 100 8.45 -2.25 10.98
CA VAL A 100 7.35 -1.75 10.12
C VAL A 100 5.96 -2.07 10.69
N ASN A 101 4.96 -1.30 10.27
CA ASN A 101 3.54 -1.60 10.44
C ASN A 101 3.00 -2.21 9.13
N LEU A 102 2.60 -3.48 9.15
CA LEU A 102 2.09 -4.16 7.96
C LEU A 102 0.56 -4.01 7.88
N ILE A 103 0.05 -3.60 6.72
CA ILE A 103 -1.39 -3.53 6.43
C ILE A 103 -1.70 -4.33 5.18
N GLY A 104 -2.32 -5.49 5.36
CA GLY A 104 -2.62 -6.43 4.28
C GLY A 104 -4.11 -6.52 3.95
N HIS A 105 -4.46 -6.29 2.67
CA HIS A 105 -5.82 -6.48 2.17
C HIS A 105 -5.99 -7.85 1.52
N SER A 106 -7.10 -8.56 1.79
CA SER A 106 -7.40 -9.86 1.17
C SER A 106 -6.24 -10.87 1.34
N HIS A 107 -5.61 -11.34 0.26
CA HIS A 107 -4.43 -12.22 0.32
C HIS A 107 -3.21 -11.57 0.97
N GLY A 108 -3.14 -10.23 0.97
CA GLY A 108 -2.10 -9.49 1.69
C GLY A 108 -2.12 -9.71 3.20
N GLY A 109 -3.26 -10.11 3.78
CA GLY A 109 -3.37 -10.48 5.19
C GLY A 109 -2.49 -11.69 5.55
N PRO A 110 -2.73 -12.88 4.96
CA PRO A 110 -1.84 -14.03 5.11
C PRO A 110 -0.36 -13.75 4.76
N THR A 111 -0.10 -12.97 3.71
CA THR A 111 1.28 -12.56 3.33
C THR A 111 1.95 -11.75 4.45
N ALA A 112 1.25 -10.80 5.07
CA ALA A 112 1.76 -10.04 6.21
C ALA A 112 2.04 -10.94 7.43
N ARG A 113 1.15 -11.90 7.70
CA ARG A 113 1.30 -12.86 8.80
C ARG A 113 2.52 -13.75 8.61
N TYR A 114 2.88 -14.10 7.37
CA TYR A 114 4.09 -14.85 7.09
C TYR A 114 5.32 -14.09 7.63
N VAL A 115 5.53 -12.85 7.21
CA VAL A 115 6.67 -12.02 7.63
C VAL A 115 6.70 -11.85 9.15
N ALA A 116 5.54 -11.56 9.76
CA ALA A 116 5.44 -11.44 11.21
C ALA A 116 5.73 -12.74 11.97
N SER A 117 5.55 -13.91 11.34
CA SER A 117 5.87 -15.21 11.94
C SER A 117 7.35 -15.56 11.86
N VAL A 118 8.01 -15.25 10.74
CA VAL A 118 9.42 -15.62 10.51
C VAL A 118 10.39 -14.56 11.03
N ARG A 119 10.01 -13.29 11.01
CA ARG A 119 10.80 -12.13 11.48
C ARG A 119 9.96 -11.20 12.36
N PRO A 120 9.45 -11.69 13.50
CA PRO A 120 8.67 -10.87 14.45
C PRO A 120 9.48 -9.68 15.00
N ASP A 121 10.81 -9.78 14.98
CA ASP A 121 11.73 -8.71 15.35
C ASP A 121 11.59 -7.46 14.45
N LEU A 122 11.22 -7.63 13.19
CA LEU A 122 11.06 -6.55 12.21
C LEU A 122 9.63 -5.97 12.14
N VAL A 123 8.67 -6.56 12.84
CA VAL A 123 7.25 -6.18 12.73
C VAL A 123 6.77 -5.55 14.03
N ALA A 124 6.16 -4.36 13.91
CA ALA A 124 5.52 -3.66 15.01
C ALA A 124 4.03 -3.99 15.12
N SER A 125 3.35 -4.11 13.98
CA SER A 125 1.94 -4.48 13.92
C SER A 125 1.59 -5.19 12.61
N VAL A 126 0.48 -5.95 12.65
CA VAL A 126 -0.17 -6.54 11.48
C VAL A 126 -1.64 -6.18 11.52
N THR A 127 -2.11 -5.46 10.50
CA THR A 127 -3.52 -5.15 10.28
C THR A 127 -3.99 -5.91 9.05
N SER A 128 -5.09 -6.67 9.18
CA SER A 128 -5.68 -7.41 8.07
C SER A 128 -7.05 -6.82 7.70
N ILE A 129 -7.19 -6.33 6.48
CA ILE A 129 -8.43 -5.74 5.95
C ILE A 129 -9.08 -6.75 5.01
N GLY A 130 -10.22 -7.31 5.40
CA GLY A 130 -10.90 -8.33 4.59
C GLY A 130 -10.02 -9.54 4.27
N GLY A 131 -9.06 -9.88 5.12
CA GLY A 131 -8.08 -10.92 4.83
C GLY A 131 -8.68 -12.32 4.82
N VAL A 132 -8.25 -13.15 3.86
CA VAL A 132 -8.69 -14.55 3.70
C VAL A 132 -7.99 -15.50 4.70
N ASN A 133 -7.92 -15.10 5.96
CA ASN A 133 -7.17 -15.78 7.02
C ASN A 133 -7.63 -17.21 7.33
N LYS A 134 -8.85 -17.57 6.91
CA LYS A 134 -9.46 -18.90 7.06
C LYS A 134 -9.92 -19.48 5.71
N GLY A 135 -9.36 -19.00 4.60
CA GLY A 135 -9.83 -19.34 3.25
C GLY A 135 -11.03 -18.50 2.80
N SER A 136 -11.60 -18.87 1.64
CA SER A 136 -12.73 -18.19 1.01
C SER A 136 -13.68 -19.20 0.38
N LYS A 137 -14.96 -19.17 0.77
CA LYS A 137 -15.99 -20.03 0.18
C LYS A 137 -16.15 -19.83 -1.32
N VAL A 138 -15.86 -18.63 -1.83
CA VAL A 138 -15.86 -18.34 -3.27
C VAL A 138 -14.73 -19.11 -3.95
N ALA A 139 -13.55 -19.18 -3.33
CA ALA A 139 -12.45 -19.99 -3.83
C ALA A 139 -12.78 -21.49 -3.79
N ASP A 140 -13.43 -21.95 -2.72
CA ASP A 140 -13.88 -23.35 -2.60
C ASP A 140 -14.87 -23.72 -3.70
N LEU A 141 -15.82 -22.82 -4.02
CA LEU A 141 -16.78 -23.03 -5.10
C LEU A 141 -16.10 -23.12 -6.47
N VAL A 142 -15.15 -22.21 -6.76
CA VAL A 142 -14.35 -22.26 -8.00
C VAL A 142 -13.54 -23.55 -8.07
N ARG A 143 -12.97 -24.01 -6.95
CA ARG A 143 -12.23 -25.28 -6.87
C ARG A 143 -13.13 -26.49 -7.08
N GLY A 144 -14.37 -26.44 -6.60
CA GLY A 144 -15.37 -27.48 -6.84
C GLY A 144 -15.80 -27.61 -8.30
N THR A 145 -15.72 -26.53 -9.08
CA THR A 145 -16.05 -26.52 -10.52
C THR A 145 -14.84 -26.73 -11.43
N VAL A 146 -13.63 -26.46 -10.94
CA VAL A 146 -12.36 -26.64 -11.66
C VAL A 146 -11.44 -27.59 -10.88
N PRO A 147 -11.49 -28.90 -11.17
CA PRO A 147 -10.69 -29.90 -10.45
C PRO A 147 -9.19 -29.67 -10.60
N GLU A 148 -8.44 -30.02 -9.55
CA GLU A 148 -6.98 -29.97 -9.56
C GLU A 148 -6.38 -30.92 -10.60
N GLY A 149 -5.36 -30.45 -11.33
CA GLY A 149 -4.71 -31.14 -12.43
C GLY A 149 -5.49 -31.14 -13.75
N SER A 150 -6.72 -30.59 -13.78
CA SER A 150 -7.55 -30.61 -14.98
C SER A 150 -7.01 -29.73 -16.11
N GLY A 151 -7.31 -30.07 -17.36
CA GLY A 151 -6.96 -29.23 -18.51
C GLY A 151 -7.59 -27.83 -18.44
N THR A 152 -8.76 -27.71 -17.82
CA THR A 152 -9.44 -26.44 -17.53
C THR A 152 -8.69 -25.60 -16.50
N GLU A 153 -8.11 -26.22 -15.48
CA GLU A 153 -7.26 -25.52 -14.52
C GLU A 153 -5.99 -25.00 -15.21
N GLN A 154 -5.32 -25.84 -16.00
CA GLN A 154 -4.09 -25.44 -16.69
C GLN A 154 -4.33 -24.27 -17.65
N LEU A 155 -5.49 -24.23 -18.33
CA LEU A 155 -5.87 -23.10 -19.17
C LEU A 155 -6.16 -21.84 -18.34
N ALA A 156 -6.90 -21.96 -17.24
CA ALA A 156 -7.20 -20.84 -16.36
C ALA A 156 -5.93 -20.23 -15.73
N VAL A 157 -4.99 -21.07 -15.29
CA VAL A 157 -3.69 -20.65 -14.74
C VAL A 157 -2.89 -19.89 -15.80
N LYS A 158 -2.82 -20.39 -17.04
CA LYS A 158 -2.13 -19.70 -18.14
C LYS A 158 -2.75 -18.34 -18.46
N LEU A 159 -4.08 -18.25 -18.48
CA LEU A 159 -4.79 -16.99 -18.71
C LEU A 159 -4.54 -16.00 -17.57
N ALA A 160 -4.62 -16.46 -16.32
CA ALA A 160 -4.32 -15.65 -15.14
C ALA A 160 -2.89 -15.13 -15.16
N GLN A 161 -1.91 -15.98 -15.49
CA GLN A 161 -0.51 -15.57 -15.63
C GLN A 161 -0.33 -14.51 -16.72
N GLY A 162 -0.95 -14.70 -17.90
CA GLY A 162 -0.90 -13.72 -18.99
C GLY A 162 -1.50 -12.36 -18.62
N LEU A 163 -2.59 -12.35 -17.83
CA LEU A 163 -3.21 -11.12 -17.36
C LEU A 163 -2.36 -10.37 -16.32
N THR A 164 -1.54 -11.09 -15.57
CA THR A 164 -0.64 -10.50 -14.55
C THR A 164 0.69 -10.00 -15.12
N THR A 165 0.98 -10.28 -16.39
CA THR A 165 2.18 -9.81 -17.10
C THR A 165 1.91 -8.62 -18.03
N LEU A 166 0.66 -8.15 -18.11
CA LEU A 166 0.24 -6.94 -18.81
C LEU A 166 0.27 -5.75 -17.86
#